data_AF-A0A818P7W8-F1
#
_entry.id   AF-A0A818P7W8-F1
#
_cell.length_a   1.000
_cell.length_b   1.000
_cell.length_c   1.000
_cell.angle_alpha   90.00
_cell.angle_beta   90.00
_cell.angle_gamma   90.00
#
_symmetry.space_group_name_H-M   'P 1'
#
loop_
_entity.id
_entity.type
_entity.pdbx_description
1 polymer ?
#
loop_
_entity_poly.entity_id
_entity_poly.type
_entity_poly.pdbx_seq_one_letter_code
_entity_poly.pdbx_strand_id
1 'polypeptide(L)'
;MLLNNNLTATQIEPWFIPIDILRLVCDGFATILALIFLFIIIFEKTCHTIPMLLVANSFLAEFVFGSDMLFMSAFALHNDLKQIEFYDTWCLFQGYMSYMSVGIQNYSYLLHAIYRYISTVYPTRLYYQSFRFQMFLICSTWICGIIYPIP
;
A
#
# COMPACT_ATOMS: atom_id res chain seq x y z
N MET A 1 30.33 -19.59 -12.34
CA MET A 1 29.50 -20.66 -11.75
C MET A 1 28.25 -20.73 -12.59
N LEU A 2 28.13 -21.79 -13.38
CA LEU A 2 27.08 -21.99 -14.39
C LEU A 2 25.72 -22.10 -13.70
N LEU A 3 24.85 -21.10 -13.84
CA LEU A 3 23.45 -21.22 -13.44
C LEU A 3 22.74 -22.03 -14.52
N ASN A 4 22.68 -23.34 -14.31
CA ASN A 4 21.85 -24.23 -15.09
C ASN A 4 20.40 -23.88 -14.74
N ASN A 5 19.76 -23.08 -15.58
CA ASN A 5 18.34 -22.74 -15.44
C ASN A 5 17.53 -24.02 -15.64
N ASN A 6 17.21 -24.70 -14.54
CA ASN A 6 16.16 -25.72 -14.49
C ASN A 6 14.82 -25.02 -14.71
N LEU A 7 14.54 -24.60 -15.94
CA LEU A 7 13.22 -24.18 -16.38
C LEU A 7 12.37 -25.45 -16.45
N THR A 8 11.70 -25.78 -15.35
CA THR A 8 10.66 -26.80 -15.34
C THR A 8 9.44 -26.19 -16.03
N ALA A 9 9.15 -26.66 -17.24
CA ALA A 9 7.90 -26.34 -17.90
C ALA A 9 6.77 -26.94 -17.07
N THR A 10 5.89 -26.09 -16.55
CA THR A 10 4.76 -26.49 -15.70
C THR A 10 3.45 -26.26 -16.43
N GLN A 11 2.49 -27.17 -16.25
CA GLN A 11 1.13 -26.96 -16.71
C GLN A 11 0.47 -25.93 -15.77
N ILE A 12 0.32 -24.71 -16.27
CA ILE A 12 -0.34 -23.62 -15.57
C ILE A 12 -1.85 -23.75 -15.78
N GLU A 13 -2.63 -23.53 -14.72
CA GLU A 13 -4.09 -23.51 -14.83
C GLU A 13 -4.54 -22.31 -15.69
N PRO A 14 -5.44 -22.51 -16.66
CA PRO A 14 -5.75 -21.50 -17.67
C PRO A 14 -6.39 -20.22 -17.10
N TRP A 15 -6.86 -20.23 -15.84
CA TRP A 15 -7.46 -19.08 -15.18
C TRP A 15 -6.44 -18.15 -14.51
N PHE A 16 -5.16 -18.55 -14.34
CA PHE A 16 -4.17 -17.65 -13.72
C PHE A 16 -3.90 -16.42 -14.58
N ILE A 17 -3.70 -16.60 -15.89
CA ILE A 17 -3.49 -15.50 -16.84
C ILE A 17 -4.60 -14.42 -16.77
N PRO A 18 -5.91 -14.75 -16.90
CA PRO A 18 -6.94 -13.73 -16.81
C PRO A 18 -7.07 -13.11 -15.41
N ILE A 19 -6.75 -13.84 -14.33
CA ILE A 19 -6.72 -13.29 -12.97
C ILE A 19 -5.59 -12.26 -12.82
N ASP A 20 -4.40 -12.59 -13.32
CA ASP A 20 -3.24 -11.69 -13.27
C ASP A 20 -3.45 -10.42 -14.09
N ILE A 21 -4.08 -10.54 -15.27
CA ILE A 21 -4.47 -9.37 -16.08
C ILE A 21 -5.48 -8.50 -15.31
N LEU A 22 -6.52 -9.11 -14.73
CA LEU A 22 -7.52 -8.38 -13.95
C LEU A 22 -6.88 -7.66 -12.76
N ARG A 23 -5.99 -8.36 -12.04
CA ARG A 23 -5.26 -7.82 -10.88
C ARG A 23 -4.39 -6.64 -11.30
N LEU A 24 -3.62 -6.77 -12.37
CA LEU A 24 -2.76 -5.70 -12.89
C LEU A 24 -3.56 -4.45 -13.28
N VAL A 25 -4.75 -4.61 -13.88
CA VAL A 25 -5.65 -3.50 -14.21
C VAL A 25 -6.19 -2.82 -12.94
N CYS A 26 -6.64 -3.60 -11.96
CA CYS A 26 -7.15 -3.10 -10.70
C CYS A 26 -6.08 -2.35 -9.89
N ASP A 27 -4.91 -2.97 -9.71
CA ASP A 27 -3.77 -2.39 -8.97
C ASP A 27 -3.27 -1.12 -9.68
N GLY A 28 -3.23 -1.14 -11.02
CA GLY A 28 -2.88 0.02 -11.83
C GLY A 28 -3.83 1.19 -11.63
N PHE A 29 -5.13 0.91 -11.68
CA PHE A 29 -6.16 1.92 -11.44
C PHE A 29 -6.08 2.50 -10.01
N ALA A 30 -5.96 1.64 -8.99
CA ALA A 30 -5.84 2.07 -7.60
C ALA A 30 -4.59 2.94 -7.37
N THR A 31 -3.44 2.51 -7.89
CA THR A 31 -2.17 3.26 -7.79
C THR A 31 -2.24 4.63 -8.46
N ILE A 32 -2.83 4.71 -9.66
CA ILE A 32 -3.01 5.97 -10.39
C ILE A 32 -3.93 6.91 -9.62
N LEU A 33 -5.06 6.42 -9.11
CA LEU A 33 -5.97 7.23 -8.30
C LEU A 33 -5.29 7.75 -7.03
N ALA A 34 -4.56 6.90 -6.31
CA ALA A 34 -3.83 7.30 -5.11
C ALA A 34 -2.83 8.42 -5.41
N LEU A 35 -2.08 8.32 -6.51
CA LEU A 35 -1.18 9.38 -6.97
C LEU A 35 -1.91 10.69 -7.29
N ILE A 36 -3.02 10.62 -8.02
CA ILE A 36 -3.83 11.80 -8.36
C ILE A 36 -4.31 12.50 -7.08
N PHE A 37 -4.83 11.76 -6.10
CA PHE A 37 -5.29 12.35 -4.84
C PHE A 37 -4.15 12.94 -4.01
N LEU A 38 -2.99 12.27 -3.94
CA LEU A 38 -1.80 12.84 -3.30
C LEU A 38 -1.38 14.14 -3.97
N PHE A 39 -1.38 14.20 -5.30
CA PHE A 39 -1.06 15.40 -6.05
C PHE A 39 -2.04 16.53 -5.73
N ILE A 40 -3.35 16.25 -5.77
CA ILE A 40 -4.39 17.24 -5.40
C ILE A 40 -4.13 17.77 -3.98
N ILE A 41 -3.88 16.91 -2.99
CA ILE A 41 -3.67 17.34 -1.60
C ILE A 41 -2.40 18.19 -1.45
N ILE A 42 -1.33 17.87 -2.17
CA ILE A 42 -0.06 18.61 -2.11
C ILE A 42 -0.21 20.01 -2.73
N PHE A 43 -0.82 20.10 -3.92
CA PHE A 43 -0.86 21.34 -4.69
C PHE A 43 -2.03 22.27 -4.35
N GLU A 44 -3.17 21.72 -3.93
CA GLU A 44 -4.35 22.52 -3.61
C GLU A 44 -4.29 23.05 -2.17
N LYS A 45 -4.19 24.37 -2.01
CA LYS A 45 -4.05 25.00 -0.69
C LYS A 45 -5.29 24.79 0.18
N THR A 46 -6.48 24.67 -0.42
CA THR A 46 -7.70 24.39 0.36
C THR A 46 -7.67 23.01 1.02
N CYS A 47 -6.83 22.10 0.53
CA CYS A 47 -6.64 20.77 1.09
C CYS A 47 -5.63 20.74 2.24
N HIS A 48 -4.97 21.84 2.62
CA HIS A 48 -3.96 21.87 3.69
C HIS A 48 -4.61 21.91 5.09
N THR A 49 -5.44 20.92 5.37
CA THR A 49 -6.15 20.73 6.63
C THR A 49 -5.75 19.40 7.29
N ILE A 50 -6.00 19.28 8.58
CA ILE A 50 -5.66 18.07 9.35
C ILE A 50 -6.41 16.82 8.87
N PRO A 51 -7.72 16.85 8.57
CA PRO A 51 -8.39 15.69 7.98
C PRO A 51 -7.73 15.25 6.66
N MET A 52 -7.32 16.20 5.82
CA MET A 52 -6.70 15.90 4.54
C MET A 52 -5.27 15.38 4.69
N LEU A 53 -4.54 15.78 5.75
CA LEU A 53 -3.27 15.15 6.11
C LEU A 53 -3.45 13.66 6.41
N LEU A 54 -4.49 13.29 7.16
CA LEU A 54 -4.78 11.89 7.47
C LEU A 54 -5.21 11.12 6.21
N VAL A 55 -6.00 11.74 5.33
CA VAL A 55 -6.37 11.18 4.03
C VAL A 55 -5.13 10.96 3.16
N ALA A 56 -4.21 11.94 3.12
CA ALA A 56 -2.94 11.80 2.41
C ALA A 56 -2.11 10.62 2.93
N ASN A 57 -2.08 10.39 4.25
CA ASN A 57 -1.40 9.22 4.81
C ASN A 57 -2.01 7.90 4.30
N SER A 58 -3.34 7.84 4.16
CA SER A 58 -4.03 6.65 3.66
C SER A 58 -3.71 6.41 2.18
N PHE A 59 -3.70 7.47 1.37
CA PHE A 59 -3.31 7.36 -0.05
C PHE A 59 -1.81 7.08 -0.23
N LEU A 60 -0.95 7.53 0.68
CA LEU A 60 0.47 7.17 0.66
C LEU A 60 0.65 5.68 0.93
N ALA A 61 -0.05 5.12 1.92
CA ALA A 61 -0.04 3.69 2.19
C ALA A 61 -0.59 2.87 1.00
N GLU A 62 -1.71 3.31 0.43
CA GLU A 62 -2.30 2.71 -0.79
C GLU A 62 -1.33 2.76 -1.97
N PHE A 63 -0.62 3.87 -2.16
CA PHE A 63 0.35 4.01 -3.24
C PHE A 63 1.52 3.03 -3.08
N VAL A 64 2.04 2.86 -1.85
CA VAL A 64 3.11 1.88 -1.56
C VAL A 64 2.60 0.45 -1.81
N PHE A 65 1.40 0.13 -1.30
CA PHE A 65 0.77 -1.18 -1.51
C PHE A 65 0.50 -1.48 -2.99
N GLY A 66 -0.12 -0.55 -3.71
CA GLY A 66 -0.44 -0.68 -5.13
C GLY A 66 0.82 -0.82 -6.00
N SER A 67 1.90 -0.11 -5.66
CA SER A 67 3.18 -0.25 -6.36
C SER A 67 3.82 -1.64 -6.17
N ASP A 68 3.78 -2.17 -4.95
CA ASP A 68 4.25 -3.53 -4.62
C ASP A 68 3.41 -4.59 -5.36
N MET A 69 2.08 -4.45 -5.31
CA MET A 69 1.14 -5.35 -5.98
C MET A 69 1.27 -5.30 -7.51
N LEU A 70 1.48 -4.13 -8.10
CA LEU A 70 1.76 -3.99 -9.53
C LEU A 70 3.01 -4.75 -9.95
N PHE A 71 4.07 -4.67 -9.16
CA PHE A 71 5.31 -5.39 -9.43
C PHE A 71 5.10 -6.91 -9.35
N MET A 72 4.40 -7.38 -8.30
CA MET A 72 4.04 -8.79 -8.17
C MET A 72 3.19 -9.31 -9.33
N SER A 73 2.12 -8.59 -9.67
CA SER A 73 1.18 -8.97 -10.74
C SER A 73 1.85 -8.97 -12.11
N ALA A 74 2.74 -8.01 -12.38
CA ALA A 74 3.51 -7.97 -13.62
C ALA A 74 4.52 -9.12 -13.71
N PHE A 75 5.18 -9.46 -12.60
CA PHE A 75 6.12 -10.56 -12.52
C PHE A 75 5.43 -11.92 -12.69
N ALA A 76 4.30 -12.14 -12.00
CA ALA A 76 3.47 -13.33 -12.13
C ALA A 76 3.01 -13.53 -13.58
N LEU A 77 2.38 -12.51 -14.18
CA LEU A 77 1.91 -12.56 -15.57
C LEU A 77 3.04 -12.87 -16.56
N HIS A 78 4.23 -12.30 -16.34
CA HIS A 78 5.38 -12.53 -17.21
C HIS A 78 5.82 -14.00 -17.23
N ASN A 79 5.83 -14.65 -16.06
CA ASN A 79 6.22 -16.04 -15.93
C ASN A 79 5.11 -16.99 -16.39
N ASP A 80 3.86 -16.65 -16.10
CA ASP A 80 2.69 -17.41 -16.51
C ASP A 80 2.52 -17.47 -18.03
N LEU A 81 2.73 -16.34 -18.71
CA LEU A 81 2.75 -16.29 -20.17
C LEU A 81 3.85 -17.13 -20.80
N LYS A 82 4.96 -17.34 -20.08
CA LYS A 82 6.09 -18.16 -20.53
C LYS A 82 5.99 -19.62 -20.09
N GLN A 83 5.04 -19.97 -19.23
CA GLN A 83 4.91 -21.30 -18.62
C GLN A 83 6.18 -21.76 -17.91
N ILE A 84 6.81 -20.80 -17.21
CA ILE A 84 8.07 -21.01 -16.51
C ILE A 84 7.82 -20.91 -15.01
N GLU A 85 8.21 -21.94 -14.27
CA GLU A 85 8.37 -21.83 -12.82
C GLU A 85 9.72 -21.15 -12.52
N PHE A 86 9.68 -19.98 -11.90
CA PHE A 86 10.87 -19.23 -11.51
C PHE A 86 10.89 -19.02 -10.00
N TYR A 87 12.04 -19.31 -9.37
CA TYR A 87 12.23 -19.04 -7.94
C TYR A 87 12.32 -17.52 -7.70
N ASP A 88 11.25 -16.94 -7.17
CA ASP A 88 11.21 -15.51 -6.87
C ASP A 88 11.91 -15.20 -5.53
N THR A 89 13.12 -14.66 -5.61
CA THR A 89 13.88 -14.20 -4.44
C THR A 89 13.23 -13.03 -3.72
N TRP A 90 12.37 -12.27 -4.41
CA TRP A 90 11.70 -11.08 -3.87
C TRP A 90 10.33 -11.39 -3.26
N CYS A 91 9.79 -12.59 -3.46
CA CYS A 91 8.48 -12.99 -2.95
C CYS A 91 8.33 -12.78 -1.43
N LEU A 92 9.36 -13.11 -0.64
CA LEU A 92 9.34 -12.85 0.81
C LEU A 92 9.30 -11.35 1.14
N PHE A 93 10.09 -10.55 0.42
CA PHE A 93 10.16 -9.11 0.63
C PHE A 93 8.84 -8.42 0.22
N GLN A 94 8.27 -8.81 -0.91
CA GLN A 94 6.98 -8.31 -1.39
C GLN A 94 5.84 -8.72 -0.45
N GLY A 95 5.83 -9.97 0.01
CA GLY A 95 4.88 -10.41 1.04
C GLY A 95 4.97 -9.55 2.30
N TYR A 96 6.19 -9.29 2.79
CA TYR A 96 6.42 -8.37 3.91
C TYR A 96 5.90 -6.95 3.63
N MET A 97 6.24 -6.36 2.48
CA MET A 97 5.80 -5.01 2.07
C MET A 97 4.28 -4.91 1.96
N SER A 98 3.63 -5.94 1.44
CA SER A 98 2.19 -6.06 1.36
C SER A 98 1.53 -6.08 2.75
N TYR A 99 1.99 -6.94 3.65
CA TYR A 99 1.45 -7.00 5.02
C TYR A 99 1.70 -5.69 5.79
N MET A 100 2.89 -5.11 5.66
CA MET A 100 3.25 -3.81 6.25
C MET A 100 2.29 -2.72 5.78
N SER A 101 2.09 -2.59 4.47
CA SER A 101 1.30 -1.50 3.88
C SER A 101 -0.19 -1.62 4.25
N VAL A 102 -0.75 -2.84 4.22
CA VAL A 102 -2.12 -3.10 4.70
C VAL A 102 -2.26 -2.78 6.18
N GLY A 103 -1.26 -3.12 7.01
CA GLY A 103 -1.23 -2.76 8.42
C GLY A 103 -1.28 -1.24 8.64
N ILE A 104 -0.43 -0.50 7.93
CA ILE A 104 -0.39 0.98 7.97
C ILE A 104 -1.72 1.58 7.51
N GLN A 105 -2.35 1.01 6.49
CA GLN A 105 -3.63 1.50 5.99
C GLN A 105 -4.77 1.29 7.00
N ASN A 106 -4.82 0.13 7.66
CA ASN A 106 -5.77 -0.12 8.74
C ASN A 106 -5.57 0.83 9.93
N TYR A 107 -4.31 1.07 10.33
CA TYR A 107 -4.01 2.07 11.35
C TYR A 107 -4.38 3.49 10.92
N SER A 108 -4.28 3.80 9.63
CA SER A 108 -4.73 5.10 9.10
C SER A 108 -6.23 5.30 9.29
N TYR A 109 -7.05 4.28 9.00
CA TYR A 109 -8.49 4.36 9.25
C TYR A 109 -8.84 4.52 10.73
N LEU A 110 -8.08 3.85 11.61
CA LEU A 110 -8.21 4.05 13.04
C LEU A 110 -7.88 5.50 13.46
N LEU A 111 -6.80 6.09 12.92
CA LEU A 111 -6.45 7.49 13.18
C LEU A 111 -7.55 8.45 12.69
N HIS A 112 -8.16 8.19 11.53
CA HIS A 112 -9.30 8.99 11.04
C HIS A 112 -10.47 8.93 12.02
N ALA A 113 -10.82 7.72 12.50
CA ALA A 113 -11.90 7.52 13.43
C ALA A 113 -11.64 8.25 14.77
N ILE A 114 -10.44 8.11 15.33
CA ILE A 114 -10.03 8.79 16.56
C ILE A 114 -10.05 10.31 16.39
N TYR A 115 -9.50 10.82 15.28
CA TYR A 115 -9.49 12.26 15.01
C TYR A 115 -10.92 12.82 14.92
N ARG A 116 -11.80 12.18 14.15
CA ARG A 116 -13.21 12.60 14.04
C ARG A 116 -13.92 12.56 15.39
N TYR A 117 -13.70 11.50 16.17
CA TYR A 117 -14.24 11.38 17.53
C TYR A 117 -13.80 12.55 18.42
N ILE A 118 -12.50 12.84 18.48
CA ILE A 118 -11.96 13.95 19.29
C ILE A 118 -12.51 15.29 18.83
N SER A 119 -12.56 15.54 17.51
CA SER A 119 -13.05 16.81 16.97
C SER A 119 -14.53 17.07 17.29
N THR A 120 -15.34 16.01 17.34
CA THR A 120 -16.79 16.10 17.56
C THR A 120 -17.13 16.15 19.04
N VAL A 121 -16.54 15.27 19.86
CA VAL A 121 -16.87 15.13 21.28
C VAL A 121 -16.09 16.12 22.15
N TYR A 122 -14.85 16.46 21.77
CA TYR A 122 -13.97 17.33 22.55
C TYR A 122 -13.39 18.48 21.70
N PRO A 123 -14.26 19.36 21.13
CA PRO A 123 -13.83 20.40 20.20
C PRO A 123 -12.84 21.40 20.82
N THR A 124 -12.87 21.61 22.14
CA THR A 124 -11.99 22.54 22.86
C THR A 124 -10.56 22.00 23.05
N ARG A 125 -10.31 20.72 22.78
CA ARG A 125 -9.00 20.07 22.97
C ARG A 125 -8.10 20.24 21.74
N LEU A 126 -7.72 21.49 21.44
CA LEU A 126 -6.96 21.88 20.23
C LEU A 126 -5.58 21.20 20.11
N TYR A 127 -4.96 20.79 21.21
CA TYR A 127 -3.65 20.10 21.19
C TYR A 127 -3.69 18.82 20.34
N TYR A 128 -4.71 17.98 20.54
CA TYR A 128 -4.88 16.73 19.80
C TYR A 128 -5.26 16.97 18.34
N GLN A 129 -5.75 18.15 18.00
CA GLN A 129 -6.09 18.54 16.63
C GLN A 129 -4.93 19.26 15.93
N SER A 130 -3.80 19.47 16.62
CA SER A 130 -2.66 20.17 16.05
C SER A 130 -1.92 19.33 15.00
N PHE A 131 -1.37 20.02 13.99
CA PHE A 131 -0.58 19.39 12.92
C PHE A 131 0.60 18.57 13.48
N ARG A 132 1.31 19.12 14.46
CA ARG A 132 2.48 18.45 15.09
C ARG A 132 2.11 17.13 15.74
N PHE A 133 0.99 17.10 16.47
CA PHE A 133 0.53 15.90 17.15
C PHE A 133 0.06 14.83 16.14
N GLN A 134 -0.67 15.23 15.10
CA GLN A 134 -1.14 14.30 14.08
C GLN A 134 0.01 13.73 13.24
N MET A 135 1.02 14.54 12.91
CA MET A 135 2.25 14.04 12.29
C MET A 135 2.99 13.04 13.19
N PHE A 136 3.07 13.30 14.49
CA PHE A 136 3.67 12.34 15.43
C PHE A 136 2.92 11.00 15.41
N LEU A 137 1.58 11.02 15.48
CA LEU A 137 0.78 9.80 15.41
C LEU A 137 0.95 9.05 14.08
N ILE A 138 0.97 9.77 12.95
CA ILE A 138 1.26 9.16 11.65
C ILE A 138 2.63 8.45 11.69
N CYS A 139 3.70 9.13 12.10
CA CYS A 139 5.02 8.52 12.20
C CYS A 139 5.02 7.28 13.10
N SER A 140 4.32 7.32 14.24
CA SER A 140 4.16 6.15 15.11
C SER A 140 3.45 5.00 14.41
N THR A 141 2.40 5.25 13.62
CA THR A 141 1.70 4.19 12.87
C THR A 141 2.58 3.54 11.81
N TRP A 142 3.44 4.29 11.14
CA TRP A 142 4.41 3.72 10.20
C TRP A 142 5.43 2.84 10.91
N ILE A 143 5.97 3.28 12.05
CA ILE A 143 6.90 2.47 12.86
C ILE A 143 6.22 1.18 13.31
N CYS A 144 5.01 1.26 13.86
CA CYS A 144 4.25 0.07 14.27
C CYS A 144 3.93 -0.85 13.09
N GLY A 145 3.56 -0.29 11.94
CA GLY A 145 3.26 -1.05 10.73
C GLY A 145 4.47 -1.78 10.14
N ILE A 146 5.67 -1.18 10.22
CA ILE A 146 6.95 -1.80 9.83
C ILE A 146 7.30 -2.96 10.77
N ILE A 147 7.07 -2.80 12.07
CA ILE A 147 7.42 -3.82 13.07
C ILE A 147 6.43 -4.99 13.06
N TYR A 148 5.14 -4.73 12.85
CA TYR A 148 4.07 -5.72 12.95
C TYR A 148 4.28 -7.03 12.16
N PRO A 149 4.70 -7.01 10.88
CA PRO A 149 4.91 -8.23 10.09
C PRO A 149 6.30 -8.87 10.29
N ILE A 150 7.13 -8.36 11.21
CA ILE A 150 8.39 -9.01 11.57
C ILE A 150 8.06 -10.24 12.45
N PRO A 151 8.46 -11.45 12.04
CA PRO A 151 8.23 -12.66 12.83
C PRO A 151 9.00 -12.70 14.16
#